data_AF-A0AAJ2L9C9-F1
#
_entry.id   AF-A0AAJ2L9C9-F1
#
_cell.length_a   1.000
_cell.length_b   1.000
_cell.length_c   1.000
_cell.angle_alpha   90.00
_cell.angle_beta   90.00
_cell.angle_gamma   90.00
#
_symmetry.space_group_name_H-M   'P 1'
#
loop_
_entity.id
_entity.type
_entity.pdbx_description
1 polymer ?
#
loop_
_entity_poly.entity_id
_entity_poly.type
_entity_poly.pdbx_seq_one_letter_code
_entity_poly.pdbx_strand_id
1 'polypeptide(L)'
;MTLQQFFASISSNPWPAVVYFLILPFTAWVVGMAADGSRDIQFWGIVYAILVYAVCIPGIFAVTLNIYLFLFERQSIWQANIVLQYLPIISMAITLMLIKSKIPFSLIPGFGKISGFLTLIAALIGVMWFFDRIHLVAFTYVPFSVILIGFVLTLLAIRFAWSKLF
;
A
#
# COMPACT_ATOMS: atom_id res chain seq x y z
N MET A 1 -3.34 5.10 -23.80
CA MET A 1 -3.51 3.69 -23.39
C MET A 1 -4.47 3.69 -22.20
N THR A 2 -5.53 2.88 -22.21
CA THR A 2 -6.39 2.69 -21.02
C THR A 2 -5.70 1.78 -19.99
N LEU A 3 -6.12 1.78 -18.72
CA LEU A 3 -5.61 0.84 -17.70
C LEU A 3 -5.78 -0.62 -18.15
N GLN A 4 -6.86 -0.91 -18.84
CA GLN A 4 -7.16 -2.23 -19.36
C GLN A 4 -6.19 -2.64 -20.49
N GLN A 5 -5.84 -1.71 -21.38
CA GLN A 5 -4.80 -1.93 -22.39
C GLN A 5 -3.42 -2.11 -21.76
N PHE A 6 -3.10 -1.35 -20.71
CA PHE A 6 -1.84 -1.51 -19.97
C PHE A 6 -1.74 -2.90 -19.31
N PHE A 7 -2.80 -3.36 -18.64
CA PHE A 7 -2.85 -4.71 -18.08
C PHE A 7 -2.79 -5.79 -19.14
N ALA A 8 -3.43 -5.61 -20.30
CA ALA A 8 -3.34 -6.53 -21.43
C ALA A 8 -1.91 -6.60 -21.98
N SER A 9 -1.22 -5.46 -22.12
CA SER A 9 0.18 -5.42 -22.57
C SER A 9 1.10 -6.14 -21.59
N ILE A 10 0.96 -5.94 -20.28
CA ILE A 10 1.78 -6.65 -19.29
C ILE A 10 1.41 -8.15 -19.22
N SER A 11 0.15 -8.49 -19.43
CA SER A 11 -0.29 -9.89 -19.49
C SER A 11 0.28 -10.60 -20.72
N SER A 12 0.46 -9.90 -21.84
CA SER A 12 1.06 -10.47 -23.06
C SER A 12 2.57 -10.71 -22.93
N ASN A 13 3.27 -9.89 -22.15
CA ASN A 13 4.69 -10.10 -21.84
C ASN A 13 4.97 -9.72 -20.39
N PRO A 14 4.90 -10.68 -19.44
CA PRO A 14 5.05 -10.39 -18.01
C PRO A 14 6.51 -10.19 -17.59
N TRP A 15 7.47 -10.60 -18.42
CA TRP A 15 8.90 -10.60 -18.06
C TRP A 15 9.46 -9.24 -17.61
N PRO A 16 9.15 -8.11 -18.27
CA PRO A 16 9.65 -6.80 -17.83
C PRO A 16 9.16 -6.42 -16.43
N ALA A 17 7.90 -6.71 -16.12
CA ALA A 17 7.34 -6.45 -14.78
C ALA A 17 8.01 -7.36 -13.73
N VAL A 18 8.19 -8.64 -14.06
CA VAL A 18 8.85 -9.60 -13.17
C VAL A 18 10.29 -9.18 -12.87
N VAL A 19 11.06 -8.82 -13.89
CA VAL A 19 12.45 -8.37 -13.72
C VAL A 19 12.51 -7.09 -12.88
N TYR A 20 11.63 -6.12 -13.13
CA TYR A 20 11.55 -4.90 -12.32
C TYR A 20 11.25 -5.20 -10.84
N PHE A 21 10.28 -6.06 -10.54
CA PHE A 21 9.95 -6.38 -9.13
C PHE A 21 10.97 -7.30 -8.45
N LEU A 22 11.78 -8.04 -9.20
CA LEU A 22 12.88 -8.85 -8.66
C LEU A 22 14.15 -8.04 -8.45
N ILE A 23 14.43 -7.03 -9.29
CA ILE A 23 15.65 -6.23 -9.17
C ILE A 23 15.61 -5.32 -7.94
N LEU A 24 14.43 -4.88 -7.50
CA LEU A 24 14.28 -4.02 -6.33
C LEU A 24 14.71 -4.67 -5.01
N PRO A 25 14.20 -5.86 -4.61
CA PRO A 25 14.68 -6.53 -3.40
C PRO A 25 16.15 -6.97 -3.56
N PHE A 26 16.58 -7.34 -4.78
CA PHE A 26 17.97 -7.67 -5.04
C PHE A 26 18.91 -6.48 -4.81
N THR A 27 18.56 -5.31 -5.35
CA THR A 27 19.33 -4.06 -5.15
C THR A 27 19.29 -3.62 -3.70
N ALA A 28 18.15 -3.74 -3.01
CA ALA A 28 18.06 -3.46 -1.57
C ALA A 28 18.98 -4.38 -0.74
N TRP A 29 19.10 -5.66 -1.13
CA TRP A 29 20.01 -6.61 -0.50
C TRP A 29 21.48 -6.23 -0.75
N VAL A 30 21.86 -5.95 -2.00
CA VAL A 30 23.24 -5.53 -2.36
C VAL A 30 23.64 -4.23 -1.66
N VAL A 31 22.75 -3.23 -1.67
CA VAL A 31 22.93 -1.96 -0.95
C VAL A 31 23.05 -2.22 0.55
N GLY A 32 22.27 -3.14 1.11
CA GLY A 32 22.37 -3.55 2.51
C GLY A 32 23.69 -4.20 2.90
N MET A 33 24.36 -4.90 1.99
CA MET A 33 25.71 -5.42 2.23
C MET A 33 26.78 -4.32 2.13
N ALA A 34 26.62 -3.38 1.19
CA ALA A 34 27.57 -2.28 1.00
C ALA A 34 27.47 -1.19 2.09
N ALA A 35 26.27 -0.99 2.65
CA ALA A 35 26.04 -0.03 3.73
C ALA A 35 26.56 -0.53 5.10
N ASP A 36 26.65 -1.85 5.29
CA ASP A 36 27.15 -2.48 6.52
C ASP A 36 28.63 -2.12 6.74
N GLY A 37 28.89 -1.17 7.65
CA GLY A 37 30.24 -0.69 7.99
C GLY A 37 30.58 0.71 7.49
N SER A 38 29.68 1.35 6.73
CA SER A 38 29.85 2.74 6.31
C SER A 38 29.28 3.73 7.34
N ARG A 39 30.00 4.83 7.60
CA ARG A 39 29.58 5.88 8.57
C ARG A 39 28.64 6.93 7.99
N ASP A 40 28.42 6.94 6.67
CA ASP A 40 27.65 7.99 5.99
C ASP A 40 26.16 7.67 5.95
N ILE A 41 25.50 7.89 7.09
CA ILE A 41 24.05 7.65 7.27
C ILE A 41 23.22 8.51 6.30
N GLN A 42 23.71 9.69 5.91
CA GLN A 42 22.98 10.61 5.03
C GLN A 42 22.92 10.09 3.59
N PHE A 43 24.05 9.62 3.05
CA PHE A 43 24.09 9.08 1.68
C PHE A 43 23.20 7.84 1.54
N TRP A 44 23.34 6.87 2.44
CA TRP A 44 22.54 5.64 2.38
C TRP A 44 21.06 5.89 2.66
N GLY A 45 20.73 6.85 3.53
CA GLY A 45 19.35 7.27 3.73
C GLY A 45 18.64 7.70 2.44
N ILE A 46 19.35 8.43 1.56
CA ILE A 46 18.81 8.85 0.25
C ILE A 46 18.63 7.65 -0.69
N VAL A 47 19.62 6.75 -0.77
CA VAL A 47 19.55 5.53 -1.60
C VAL A 47 18.37 4.67 -1.17
N TYR A 48 18.20 4.45 0.14
CA TYR A 48 17.06 3.71 0.66
C TYR A 48 15.73 4.42 0.44
N ALA A 49 15.68 5.76 0.50
CA ALA A 49 14.46 6.49 0.17
C ALA A 49 14.03 6.22 -1.27
N ILE A 50 14.96 6.28 -2.24
CA ILE A 50 14.67 5.99 -3.65
C ILE A 50 14.10 4.58 -3.80
N LEU A 51 14.73 3.57 -3.18
CA LEU A 51 14.25 2.18 -3.22
C LEU A 51 12.86 2.02 -2.58
N VAL A 52 12.63 2.64 -1.42
CA VAL A 52 11.34 2.61 -0.74
C VAL A 52 10.26 3.21 -1.64
N TYR A 53 10.47 4.39 -2.23
CA TYR A 53 9.49 5.01 -3.13
C TYR A 53 9.23 4.17 -4.39
N ALA A 54 10.29 3.62 -5.01
CA ALA A 54 10.20 2.81 -6.22
C ALA A 54 9.37 1.53 -6.03
N VAL A 55 9.36 0.99 -4.81
CA VAL A 55 8.63 -0.23 -4.48
C VAL A 55 7.25 0.06 -3.87
N CYS A 56 7.14 1.07 -2.99
CA CYS A 56 5.90 1.40 -2.31
C CYS A 56 4.83 1.95 -3.27
N ILE A 57 5.19 2.76 -4.26
CA ILE A 57 4.21 3.30 -5.21
C ILE A 57 3.46 2.18 -5.95
N PRO A 58 4.13 1.25 -6.66
CA PRO A 58 3.44 0.15 -7.32
C PRO A 58 2.82 -0.86 -6.34
N GLY A 59 3.43 -1.07 -5.17
CA GLY A 59 2.88 -1.95 -4.14
C GLY A 59 1.55 -1.44 -3.57
N ILE A 60 1.48 -0.17 -3.18
CA ILE A 60 0.25 0.47 -2.66
C ILE A 60 -0.83 0.50 -3.73
N PHE A 61 -0.47 0.77 -4.99
CA PHE A 61 -1.41 0.72 -6.10
C PHE A 61 -2.01 -0.68 -6.26
N ALA A 62 -1.18 -1.73 -6.24
CA ALA A 62 -1.64 -3.11 -6.33
C ALA A 62 -2.56 -3.48 -5.15
N VAL A 63 -2.21 -3.11 -3.91
CA VAL A 63 -3.07 -3.32 -2.73
C VAL A 63 -4.42 -2.63 -2.90
N THR A 64 -4.40 -1.34 -3.25
CA THR A 64 -5.62 -0.53 -3.41
C THR A 64 -6.53 -1.09 -4.50
N LEU A 65 -5.95 -1.48 -5.63
CA LEU A 65 -6.67 -2.07 -6.76
C LEU A 65 -7.32 -3.40 -6.36
N ASN A 66 -6.58 -4.28 -5.67
CA ASN A 66 -7.13 -5.54 -5.17
C ASN A 66 -8.31 -5.32 -4.22
N ILE A 67 -8.15 -4.39 -3.26
CA ILE A 67 -9.21 -4.10 -2.31
C ILE A 67 -10.45 -3.55 -3.04
N TYR A 68 -10.25 -2.67 -4.03
CA TYR A 68 -11.34 -2.13 -4.83
C TYR A 68 -12.08 -3.23 -5.61
N LEU A 69 -11.35 -4.05 -6.37
CA LEU A 69 -11.92 -5.14 -7.18
C LEU A 69 -12.65 -6.16 -6.31
N PHE A 70 -12.12 -6.47 -5.14
CA PHE A 70 -12.70 -7.44 -4.22
C PHE A 70 -13.93 -6.90 -3.49
N LEU A 71 -13.87 -5.68 -2.94
CA LEU A 71 -14.94 -5.14 -2.11
C LEU A 71 -16.09 -4.57 -2.93
N PHE A 72 -15.81 -3.87 -4.03
CA PHE A 72 -16.84 -3.14 -4.80
C PHE A 72 -17.28 -3.91 -6.06
N GLU A 73 -16.34 -4.44 -6.83
CA GLU A 73 -16.67 -5.18 -8.06
C GLU A 73 -16.98 -6.67 -7.80
N ARG A 74 -16.71 -7.18 -6.59
CA ARG A 74 -16.84 -8.60 -6.21
C ARG A 74 -16.17 -9.55 -7.20
N GLN A 75 -15.12 -9.10 -7.88
CA GLN A 75 -14.37 -9.96 -8.78
C GLN A 75 -13.72 -11.09 -7.98
N SER A 76 -13.76 -12.29 -8.55
CA SER A 76 -13.09 -13.42 -7.89
C SER A 76 -11.58 -13.19 -7.91
N ILE A 77 -10.96 -13.37 -6.75
CA ILE A 77 -9.50 -13.32 -6.54
C ILE A 77 -8.74 -14.35 -7.41
N TRP A 78 -9.46 -15.29 -8.01
CA TRP A 78 -8.94 -16.35 -8.90
C TRP A 78 -8.74 -15.90 -10.35
N GLN A 79 -9.44 -14.84 -10.79
CA GLN A 79 -9.21 -14.24 -12.12
C GLN A 79 -8.19 -13.10 -12.08
N ALA A 80 -7.63 -12.83 -10.90
CA ALA A 80 -6.60 -11.83 -10.71
C ALA A 80 -5.30 -12.22 -11.42
N ASN A 81 -4.74 -11.28 -12.19
CA ASN A 81 -3.41 -11.47 -12.76
C ASN A 81 -2.36 -11.44 -11.64
N ILE A 82 -1.75 -12.61 -11.38
CA ILE A 82 -0.81 -12.79 -10.26
C ILE A 82 0.37 -11.83 -10.33
N VAL A 83 0.87 -11.55 -11.54
CA VAL A 83 2.04 -10.70 -11.77
C VAL A 83 1.74 -9.23 -11.48
N LEU A 84 0.51 -8.78 -11.75
CA LEU A 84 0.13 -7.38 -11.54
C LEU A 84 -0.40 -7.11 -10.13
N GLN A 85 -1.03 -8.12 -9.53
CA GLN A 85 -1.76 -7.95 -8.28
C GLN A 85 -0.97 -8.41 -7.06
N TYR A 86 -0.25 -9.54 -7.12
CA TYR A 86 0.48 -10.07 -5.97
C TYR A 86 1.97 -9.74 -5.99
N LEU A 87 2.61 -9.79 -7.16
CA LEU A 87 4.06 -9.57 -7.27
C LEU A 87 4.53 -8.22 -6.70
N PRO A 88 3.85 -7.08 -6.96
CA PRO A 88 4.27 -5.80 -6.38
C PRO A 88 4.16 -5.78 -4.86
N ILE A 89 3.15 -6.46 -4.29
CA ILE A 89 2.90 -6.54 -2.85
C ILE A 89 4.02 -7.37 -2.19
N ILE A 90 4.35 -8.51 -2.77
CA ILE A 90 5.41 -9.41 -2.27
C ILE A 90 6.77 -8.71 -2.36
N SER A 91 7.09 -8.09 -3.51
CA SER A 91 8.32 -7.33 -3.71
C SER A 91 8.44 -6.17 -2.70
N MET A 92 7.33 -5.49 -2.41
CA MET A 92 7.25 -4.47 -1.37
C MET A 92 7.53 -5.00 0.02
N ALA A 93 6.88 -6.08 0.42
CA ALA A 93 7.11 -6.68 1.72
C ALA A 93 8.58 -7.07 1.90
N ILE A 94 9.16 -7.77 0.92
CA ILE A 94 10.55 -8.23 0.98
C ILE A 94 11.52 -7.04 1.03
N THR A 95 11.36 -6.06 0.14
CA THR A 95 12.27 -4.91 0.09
C THR A 95 12.22 -4.11 1.39
N LEU A 96 11.03 -3.84 1.92
CA LEU A 96 10.90 -3.12 3.19
C LEU A 96 11.48 -3.92 4.36
N MET A 97 11.29 -5.24 4.41
CA MET A 97 11.88 -6.08 5.45
C MET A 97 13.41 -6.06 5.42
N LEU A 98 14.01 -6.11 4.23
CA LEU A 98 15.47 -6.01 4.06
C LEU A 98 16.00 -4.66 4.54
N ILE A 99 15.33 -3.57 4.18
CA ILE A 99 15.72 -2.21 4.57
C ILE A 99 15.59 -2.01 6.09
N LYS A 100 14.48 -2.49 6.68
CA LYS A 100 14.21 -2.41 8.13
C LYS A 100 15.32 -3.05 8.96
N SER A 101 15.92 -4.13 8.44
CA SER A 101 17.01 -4.85 9.11
C SER A 101 18.31 -4.05 9.18
N LYS A 102 18.51 -3.09 8.26
CA LYS A 102 19.75 -2.30 8.15
C LYS A 102 19.64 -0.90 8.76
N ILE A 103 18.53 -0.19 8.52
CA ILE A 103 18.33 1.18 8.99
C ILE A 103 16.92 1.36 9.53
N PRO A 104 16.73 2.03 10.69
CA PRO A 104 15.39 2.35 11.17
C PRO A 104 14.68 3.31 10.20
N PHE A 105 13.41 3.02 9.91
CA PHE A 105 12.61 3.80 8.95
C PHE A 105 12.45 5.29 9.30
N SER A 106 12.67 5.67 10.56
CA SER A 106 12.69 7.07 11.00
C SER A 106 13.83 7.89 10.39
N LEU A 107 14.92 7.24 9.99
CA LEU A 107 16.07 7.88 9.34
C LEU A 107 15.88 8.01 7.82
N ILE A 108 14.86 7.36 7.23
CA ILE A 108 14.62 7.42 5.79
C ILE A 108 13.84 8.70 5.47
N PRO A 109 14.43 9.63 4.68
CA PRO A 109 13.75 10.86 4.33
C PRO A 109 12.47 10.58 3.56
N GLY A 110 11.34 11.11 4.05
CA GLY A 110 10.04 10.98 3.40
C GLY A 110 9.22 9.73 3.74
N PHE A 111 9.76 8.78 4.52
CA PHE A 111 9.01 7.57 4.91
C PHE A 111 7.70 7.89 5.65
N GLY A 112 7.72 8.91 6.52
CA GLY A 112 6.53 9.39 7.22
C GLY A 112 5.40 9.84 6.27
N LYS A 113 5.74 10.41 5.09
CA LYS A 113 4.75 10.79 4.08
C LYS A 113 4.10 9.58 3.44
N ILE A 114 4.87 8.52 3.15
CA ILE A 114 4.34 7.27 2.58
C ILE A 114 3.43 6.57 3.58
N SER A 115 3.87 6.46 4.83
CA SER A 115 3.06 5.87 5.90
C SER A 115 1.77 6.66 6.12
N GLY A 116 1.83 7.99 6.19
CA GLY A 116 0.65 8.85 6.27
C GLY A 116 -0.30 8.68 5.08
N PHE A 117 0.25 8.62 3.86
CA PHE A 117 -0.54 8.37 2.65
C PHE A 117 -1.24 7.01 2.69
N LEU A 118 -0.53 5.95 3.12
CA LEU A 118 -1.11 4.62 3.27
C LEU A 118 -2.24 4.61 4.31
N THR A 119 -2.06 5.30 5.44
CA THR A 119 -3.12 5.42 6.46
C THR A 119 -4.34 6.17 5.93
N LEU A 120 -4.13 7.22 5.13
CA LEU A 120 -5.22 7.97 4.50
C LEU A 120 -5.98 7.11 3.49
N ILE A 121 -5.27 6.36 2.62
CA ILE A 121 -5.89 5.42 1.68
C ILE A 121 -6.68 4.35 2.44
N ALA A 122 -6.08 3.74 3.47
CA ALA A 122 -6.74 2.72 4.27
C ALA A 122 -8.00 3.26 4.97
N ALA A 123 -7.94 4.49 5.49
CA ALA A 123 -9.09 5.16 6.08
C ALA A 123 -10.18 5.43 5.03
N LEU A 124 -9.82 5.95 3.85
CA LEU A 124 -10.76 6.21 2.75
C LEU A 124 -11.44 4.93 2.27
N ILE A 125 -10.67 3.87 2.01
CA ILE A 125 -11.19 2.57 1.62
C ILE A 125 -12.10 2.01 2.73
N GLY A 126 -11.70 2.11 3.99
CA GLY A 126 -12.51 1.65 5.13
C GLY A 126 -13.84 2.38 5.23
N VAL A 127 -13.84 3.71 5.03
CA VAL A 127 -15.06 4.51 4.95
C VAL A 127 -15.90 4.09 3.74
N MET A 128 -15.32 4.04 2.54
CA MET A 128 -16.06 3.66 1.33
C MET A 128 -16.67 2.25 1.45
N TRP A 129 -15.94 1.30 2.03
CA TRP A 129 -16.44 -0.05 2.29
C TRP A 129 -17.60 -0.04 3.30
N PHE A 130 -17.50 0.77 4.36
CA PHE A 130 -18.60 0.93 5.32
C PHE A 130 -19.85 1.49 4.64
N PHE A 131 -19.71 2.49 3.77
CA PHE A 131 -20.81 3.05 2.97
C PHE A 131 -21.41 2.02 1.99
N ASP A 132 -20.57 1.25 1.28
CA ASP A 132 -21.01 0.20 0.36
C ASP A 132 -21.79 -0.91 1.09
N ARG A 133 -21.30 -1.33 2.27
CA ARG A 133 -21.95 -2.38 3.07
C ARG A 133 -23.32 -1.95 3.61
N ILE A 134 -23.52 -0.66 3.84
CA ILE A 134 -24.82 -0.09 4.26
C ILE A 134 -25.84 -0.10 3.10
N HIS A 135 -25.44 -0.46 1.87
CA HIS A 135 -26.33 -0.50 0.70
C HIS A 135 -27.11 0.83 0.55
N LEU A 136 -26.42 1.97 0.60
CA LEU A 136 -26.99 3.30 0.31
C LEU A 136 -27.34 3.50 -1.18
N VAL A 137 -27.69 2.42 -1.88
CA VAL A 137 -28.19 2.43 -3.27
C VAL A 137 -29.61 1.87 -3.36
N ALA A 138 -30.18 1.33 -2.26
CA ALA A 138 -31.54 0.79 -2.30
C ALA A 138 -32.31 0.96 -0.97
N PHE A 139 -32.40 2.16 -0.41
CA PHE A 139 -33.61 2.58 0.31
C PHE A 139 -33.55 4.08 0.66
N THR A 140 -34.47 4.84 0.08
CA THR A 140 -35.27 5.84 0.78
C THR A 140 -35.25 5.62 2.31
N TYR A 141 -34.94 6.67 3.10
CA TYR A 141 -35.10 6.72 4.57
C TYR A 141 -33.99 6.12 5.47
N VAL A 142 -32.71 6.46 5.27
CA VAL A 142 -31.75 6.42 6.40
C VAL A 142 -31.73 7.78 7.08
N PRO A 143 -32.22 7.93 8.33
CA PRO A 143 -32.25 9.22 9.00
C PRO A 143 -30.83 9.70 9.30
N PHE A 144 -30.57 10.97 8.99
CA PHE A 144 -29.27 11.65 9.09
C PHE A 144 -28.59 11.47 10.46
N SER A 145 -29.37 11.27 11.52
CA SER A 145 -28.92 10.98 12.87
C SER A 145 -28.08 9.69 12.97
N VAL A 146 -28.36 8.64 12.20
CA VAL A 146 -27.61 7.37 12.26
C VAL A 146 -26.20 7.53 11.68
N ILE A 147 -26.07 8.31 10.61
CA ILE A 147 -24.77 8.64 10.02
C ILE A 147 -23.94 9.47 11.00
N LEU A 148 -24.58 10.43 11.67
CA LEU A 148 -23.94 11.31 12.64
C LEU A 148 -23.47 10.53 13.88
N ILE A 149 -24.25 9.54 14.33
CA ILE A 149 -23.86 8.62 15.42
C ILE A 149 -22.68 7.73 15.00
N GLY A 150 -22.69 7.19 13.77
CA GLY A 150 -21.60 6.37 13.25
C GLY A 150 -20.27 7.15 13.15
N PHE A 151 -20.34 8.41 12.70
CA PHE A 151 -19.19 9.31 12.62
C PHE A 151 -18.62 9.65 14.00
N VAL A 152 -19.48 9.94 14.98
CA VAL A 152 -19.05 10.22 16.36
C VAL A 152 -18.44 8.97 17.01
N LEU A 153 -19.02 7.79 16.81
CA LEU A 153 -18.49 6.52 17.34
C LEU A 153 -17.11 6.18 16.76
N THR A 154 -16.89 6.41 15.47
CA THR A 154 -15.57 6.17 14.86
C THR A 154 -14.52 7.13 15.37
N LEU A 155 -14.84 8.43 15.54
CA LEU A 155 -13.92 9.39 16.16
C LEU A 155 -13.58 9.02 17.61
N LEU A 156 -14.56 8.55 18.38
CA LEU A 156 -14.33 8.07 19.75
C LEU A 156 -13.49 6.79 19.80
N ALA A 157 -13.73 5.83 18.90
CA ALA A 157 -12.94 4.61 18.80
C ALA A 157 -11.47 4.91 18.47
N ILE A 158 -11.22 5.84 17.53
CA ILE A 158 -9.87 6.30 17.20
C ILE A 158 -9.21 6.97 18.41
N ARG A 159 -9.93 7.87 19.10
CA ARG A 159 -9.43 8.53 20.32
C ARG A 159 -9.09 7.52 21.41
N PHE A 160 -9.94 6.51 21.62
CA PHE A 160 -9.75 5.50 22.65
C PHE A 160 -8.57 4.58 22.31
N ALA A 161 -8.43 4.18 21.04
CA ALA A 161 -7.30 3.41 20.55
C ALA A 161 -5.98 4.17 20.73
N TRP A 162 -5.96 5.49 20.48
CA TRP A 162 -4.79 6.34 20.70
C TRP A 162 -4.42 6.47 22.19
N SER A 163 -5.41 6.61 23.08
CA SER A 163 -5.15 6.70 24.54
C SER A 163 -4.67 5.40 25.20
N LYS A 164 -4.75 4.27 24.47
CA LYS A 164 -4.28 2.97 24.95
C LYS A 164 -2.94 2.55 24.35
N LEU A 165 -2.50 3.23 23.29
CA LEU A 165 -1.25 2.97 22.57
C LEU A 165 -0.15 3.98 22.91
N PHE A 166 -0.49 5.08 23.58
CA PHE A 166 0.41 6.05 24.22
C PHE A 166 0.08 6.14 25.71
#